data_AF-A0A539EPY6-F1
#
_entry.id   AF-A0A539EPY6-F1
#
_cell.length_a   1.000
_cell.length_b   1.000
_cell.length_c   1.000
_cell.angle_alpha   90.00
_cell.angle_beta   90.00
_cell.angle_gamma   90.00
#
_symmetry.space_group_name_H-M   'P 1'
#
loop_
_entity.id
_entity.type
_entity.pdbx_description
1 polymer ?
#
loop_
_entity_poly.entity_id
_entity_poly.type
_entity_poly.pdbx_seq_one_letter_code
_entity_poly.pdbx_strand_id
1 'polypeptide(L)' 'MKKPSAKSVYTSFVATPEVYAAIKKAAEQQDRSQSWIVGKAVEEYLHKLGVLKKNAGC' A
#
# COMPACT_ATOMS: atom_id res chain seq x y z
N MET A 1 -16.08 19.74 -14.97
CA MET A 1 -15.28 18.55 -15.34
C MET A 1 -15.14 17.65 -14.11
N LYS A 2 -15.76 16.46 -14.10
CA LYS A 2 -15.55 15.48 -13.01
C LYS A 2 -14.17 14.85 -13.23
N LYS A 3 -13.22 15.07 -12.31
CA LYS A 3 -11.93 14.35 -12.32
C LYS A 3 -12.25 12.84 -12.35
N PRO A 4 -11.58 12.03 -13.19
CA PRO A 4 -11.78 10.59 -13.14
C PRO A 4 -11.42 10.11 -11.73
N SER A 5 -12.40 9.56 -11.01
CA SER A 5 -12.10 8.86 -9.76
C SER A 5 -11.15 7.73 -10.13
N ALA A 6 -9.93 7.74 -9.61
CA ALA A 6 -9.01 6.62 -9.76
C ALA A 6 -9.81 5.35 -9.43
N LYS A 7 -9.91 4.42 -10.39
CA LYS A 7 -10.68 3.20 -10.19
C LYS A 7 -9.99 2.43 -9.07
N SER A 8 -10.55 2.48 -7.87
CA SER A 8 -10.05 1.72 -6.73
C SER A 8 -10.24 0.24 -7.04
N VAL A 9 -9.14 -0.51 -7.08
CA VAL A 9 -9.16 -1.97 -7.22
C VAL A 9 -9.09 -2.56 -5.81
N TYR A 10 -9.99 -3.50 -5.52
CA TYR A 10 -9.96 -4.25 -4.26
C TYR A 10 -9.16 -5.52 -4.45
N THR A 11 -8.31 -5.85 -3.48
CA THR A 11 -7.54 -7.08 -3.45
C THR A 11 -7.57 -7.67 -2.05
N SER A 12 -7.62 -9.00 -1.96
CA SER A 12 -7.53 -9.77 -0.73
C SER A 12 -6.20 -10.52 -0.72
N PHE A 13 -5.55 -10.60 0.44
CA PHE A 13 -4.31 -11.35 0.61
C PHE A 13 -4.36 -12.21 1.86
N VAL A 14 -3.58 -13.29 1.87
CA VAL A 14 -3.38 -14.14 3.03
C VAL A 14 -2.08 -13.72 3.71
N ALA A 15 -2.11 -13.61 5.04
CA ALA A 15 -0.94 -13.28 5.85
C ALA A 15 -0.92 -14.14 7.11
N THR A 16 0.27 -14.37 7.65
CA THR A 16 0.41 -15.01 8.96
C THR A 16 -0.02 -14.06 10.08
N PRO A 17 -0.35 -14.57 11.29
CA PRO A 17 -0.70 -13.74 12.43
C PRO A 17 0.38 -12.68 12.77
N GLU A 18 1.66 -13.03 12.63
CA GLU A 18 2.79 -12.14 12.90
C GLU A 18 2.81 -10.96 11.91
N VAL A 19 2.58 -11.25 10.62
CA VAL A 19 2.52 -10.21 9.57
C VAL A 19 1.32 -9.30 9.80
N TYR A 20 0.15 -9.87 10.16
CA TYR A 20 -1.03 -9.07 10.49
C TYR A 20 -0.78 -8.13 11.68
N ALA A 21 -0.17 -8.64 12.76
CA ALA A 21 0.18 -7.84 13.92
C ALA A 21 1.15 -6.71 13.58
N ALA A 22 2.16 -6.97 12.73
CA ALA A 22 3.09 -5.96 12.25
C ALA A 22 2.39 -4.86 11.43
N ILE A 23 1.49 -5.23 10.51
CA ILE A 23 0.69 -4.28 9.71
C ILE A 23 -0.18 -3.41 10.62
N LYS A 24 -0.88 -4.03 11.58
CA LYS A 24 -1.73 -3.32 12.54
C LYS A 24 -0.93 -2.32 13.36
N LYS A 25 0.21 -2.73 13.91
CA LYS A 25 1.09 -1.85 14.69
C LYS A 25 1.61 -0.68 13.85
N ALA A 26 2.03 -0.93 12.61
CA ALA A 26 2.51 0.13 11.72
C ALA A 26 1.40 1.12 11.34
N ALA A 27 0.18 0.63 11.13
CA ALA A 27 -0.99 1.46 10.86
C ALA A 27 -1.31 2.41 12.03
N GLU A 28 -1.30 1.89 13.26
CA GLU A 28 -1.51 2.67 14.49
C GLU A 28 -0.39 3.72 14.70
N GLN A 29 0.87 3.35 14.49
CA GLN A 29 2.02 4.25 14.68
C GLN A 29 2.05 5.42 13.69
N GLN A 30 1.49 5.23 12.48
CA GLN A 30 1.55 6.23 11.41
C GLN A 30 0.23 6.99 11.23
N ASP A 31 -0.80 6.70 12.04
CA ASP A 31 -2.16 7.22 11.86
C ASP A 31 -2.69 6.99 10.43
N ARG A 32 -2.54 5.75 9.94
CA ARG A 32 -2.94 5.32 8.58
C ARG A 32 -3.79 4.07 8.62
N SER A 33 -4.54 3.81 7.55
CA SER A 33 -5.25 2.53 7.41
C SER A 33 -4.27 1.39 7.13
N GLN A 34 -4.62 0.18 7.58
CA GLN A 34 -3.85 -1.04 7.25
C GLN A 34 -3.71 -1.23 5.72
N SER A 35 -4.76 -0.89 4.96
CA SER A 35 -4.72 -0.94 3.49
C SER A 35 -3.70 0.02 2.88
N TRP A 36 -3.50 1.20 3.47
CA TRP A 36 -2.48 2.14 3.04
C TRP A 36 -1.07 1.61 3.30
N ILE A 37 -0.85 1.02 4.49
CA ILE A 37 0.43 0.39 4.87
C ILE A 37 0.79 -0.72 3.89
N VAL A 38 -0.15 -1.63 3.60
CA VAL A 38 0.05 -2.71 2.63
C VAL A 38 0.32 -2.16 1.23
N GLY A 39 -0.48 -1.18 0.79
CA GLY A 39 -0.29 -0.54 -0.51
C GLY A 39 1.11 0.07 -0.67
N LYS A 40 1.61 0.76 0.36
CA LYS A 40 2.95 1.36 0.35
C LYS A 40 4.05 0.31 0.38
N ALA A 41 3.91 -0.74 1.18
CA ALA A 41 4.87 -1.84 1.20
C ALA A 41 4.98 -2.54 -0.16
N VAL A 42 3.84 -2.78 -0.83
CA VAL A 42 3.79 -3.36 -2.18
C VAL A 42 4.42 -2.41 -3.21
N GLU A 43 4.09 -1.11 -3.15
CA GLU A 43 4.68 -0.10 -4.04
C GLU A 43 6.20 -0.06 -3.92
N GLU A 44 6.74 -0.01 -2.70
CA GLU A 44 8.19 -0.05 -2.45
C GLU A 44 8.84 -1.34 -2.94
N TYR A 45 8.19 -2.48 -2.74
CA TYR A 45 8.68 -3.76 -3.24
C TYR A 45 8.76 -3.78 -4.77
N LEU A 46 7.71 -3.31 -5.45
CA LEU A 46 7.69 -3.22 -6.91
C LEU A 46 8.69 -2.20 -7.47
N HIS A 47 8.97 -1.11 -6.75
CA HIS A 47 10.06 -0.20 -7.07
C HIS A 47 11.43 -0.90 -6.95
N LYS A 48 11.66 -1.69 -5.90
CA LYS A 48 12.90 -2.47 -5.72
C LYS A 48 13.12 -3.49 -6.83
N LEU A 49 12.04 -4.07 -7.35
CA LEU A 49 12.08 -4.97 -8.51
C LEU A 49 12.23 -4.24 -9.85
N GLY A 50 12.18 -2.91 -9.89
CA GLY A 50 12.21 -2.12 -11.13
C GLY A 50 10.94 -2.23 -11.98
N VAL A 51 9.87 -2.82 -11.43
CA VAL A 51 8.58 -3.00 -12.13
C VAL A 51 7.84 -1.67 -12.21
N LEU A 52 7.86 -0.90 -11.12
CA LEU A 52 7.38 0.48 -11.09
C LEU A 52 8.56 1.44 -11.29
N LYS A 53 8.38 2.47 -12.11
CA LYS A 53 9.31 3.59 -12.20
C LYS A 53 8.89 4.62 -11.16
N LYS A 54 9.86 5.20 -10.43
CA LYS A 54 9.56 6.34 -9.55
C LYS A 54 8.92 7.44 -10.38
N ASN A 55 7.67 7.77 -10.10
CA ASN A 55 7.08 8.98 -10.67
C ASN A 55 7.78 10.17 -10.00
N ALA A 56 8.58 10.90 -10.78
CA ALA A 56 9.06 12.22 -10.38
C ALA A 56 7.82 13.08 -10.05
N GLY A 57 7.88 13.75 -8.90
CA GLY A 57 6.72 14.32 -8.23
C GLY A 57 5.85 15.26 -9.07
N CYS A 58 4.61 15.40 -8.61
CA CYS A 58 3.76 16.55 -8.89
C CYS A 58 3.08 16.96 -7.57
#